data_AF-A0A828PXY6-F1
#
_entry.id   AF-A0A828PXY6-F1
#
_cell.length_a   1.000
_cell.length_b   1.000
_cell.length_c   1.000
_cell.angle_alpha   90.00
_cell.angle_beta   90.00
_cell.angle_gamma   90.00
#
_symmetry.space_group_name_H-M   'P 1'
#
loop_
_entity.id
_entity.type
_entity.pdbx_description
1 polymer ?
#
loop_
_entity_poly.entity_id
_entity_poly.type
_entity_poly.pdbx_seq_one_letter_code
_entity_poly.pdbx_strand_id
1 'polypeptide(L)'
;MNKIYALKYSCLTGGLIAVSELSKKVSGKTGRRLMTVSLVLSMILSALPGKASTVSAEIPYQTFRDFAENKGVFTPGVTGIEIKDNNGNAVGTLDVPMIDFSSVSRRGSLTLLSQGYGVSAKHGGLGDVNNASFGYDKNNYTVVKNNKHSGLDFSLHRFSKLITEAAPADINISGQLSDSSQYTAFYRAGAGTQYIKERSGKQTHIPGTFLTGGTVGTPWYSGNNLISSSPGDTYNKSQGPLASYGQMGDSGSPLFAYDSLSEKWSLAGVTLHNNGVNGQKNNWLLLPEDYIKNIITADFDPIISFNKNSKEHMSWTYDAAKGVGRIQQDDQQFVMHGNLNGNLNAGKNLYFTGANGIIDLKDNVNQGAGYLQFADDYTVTTSNASSWFGGGIIVNSGTTVKWGINGVSGDDLHKVGDGTLIINGTGKNEGGLKIGAGTVILEQKAKNNDSTAFSSINISGGNSRVKLSGDNQIIPDNVSWGFRGGYLDINGKNTEFSRLQAVDYGAAIINSSTEKSLLTLNLSPLKKDEIAVSVKALDMNAIFHGGYGTTGDLYKTTFYGPTQYYLLKKPKFGSVLMGSLKNTSEWQFAGTDLNQAVDMAKNNKLTSSAQASYLYHGKLLGNMDIVIPEL
;
A
#
# COMPACT_ATOMS: atom_id res chain seq x y z
N MET A 1 26.82 -14.08 -13.30
CA MET A 1 26.07 -13.06 -12.52
C MET A 1 25.86 -13.58 -11.12
N ASN A 2 26.47 -12.94 -10.11
CA ASN A 2 26.07 -13.12 -8.72
C ASN A 2 24.71 -12.43 -8.56
N LYS A 3 23.63 -13.19 -8.39
CA LYS A 3 22.30 -12.61 -8.16
C LYS A 3 22.27 -12.14 -6.71
N ILE A 4 22.48 -10.85 -6.45
CA ILE A 4 22.46 -10.31 -5.07
C ILE A 4 21.09 -10.52 -4.39
N TYR A 5 20.01 -10.77 -5.16
CA TYR A 5 18.68 -11.09 -4.66
C TYR A 5 17.88 -12.02 -5.60
N ALA A 6 16.82 -12.63 -5.07
CA ALA A 6 15.80 -13.39 -5.80
C ALA A 6 14.42 -12.71 -5.66
N LEU A 7 13.53 -12.90 -6.62
CA LEU A 7 12.12 -12.46 -6.50
C LEU A 7 11.25 -13.61 -6.00
N LYS A 8 10.46 -13.37 -4.95
CA LYS A 8 9.49 -14.34 -4.43
C LYS A 8 8.12 -13.70 -4.22
N TYR A 9 7.07 -14.49 -4.42
CA TYR A 9 5.70 -14.04 -4.16
C TYR A 9 5.47 -13.93 -2.66
N SER A 10 5.01 -12.75 -2.21
CA SER A 10 4.58 -12.54 -0.84
C SER A 10 3.06 -12.40 -0.80
N CYS A 11 2.42 -13.27 -0.04
CA CYS A 11 0.99 -13.14 0.22
C CYS A 11 0.67 -11.87 1.01
N LEU A 12 1.63 -11.24 1.69
CA LEU A 12 1.43 -9.96 2.40
C LEU A 12 1.34 -8.79 1.43
N THR A 13 2.08 -8.80 0.32
CA THR A 13 2.07 -7.73 -0.69
C THR A 13 1.10 -8.00 -1.85
N GLY A 14 0.72 -9.26 -2.04
CA GLY A 14 -0.03 -9.68 -3.23
C GLY A 14 0.84 -9.80 -4.49
N GLY A 15 2.17 -9.64 -4.39
CA GLY A 15 3.08 -9.59 -5.54
C GLY A 15 4.51 -10.08 -5.25
N LEU A 16 5.39 -9.92 -6.24
CA LEU A 16 6.80 -10.32 -6.14
C LEU A 16 7.63 -9.28 -5.39
N ILE A 17 8.32 -9.71 -4.32
CA ILE A 17 9.27 -8.91 -3.54
C ILE A 17 10.70 -9.42 -3.75
N ALA A 18 11.67 -8.51 -3.62
CA ALA A 18 13.09 -8.87 -3.61
C ALA A 18 13.46 -9.46 -2.23
N VAL A 19 14.10 -10.62 -2.24
CA VAL A 19 14.61 -11.30 -1.04
C VAL A 19 16.05 -11.72 -1.27
N SER A 20 16.82 -11.94 -0.21
CA SER A 20 18.18 -12.51 -0.35
C SER A 20 18.14 -13.81 -1.17
N GLU A 21 19.13 -14.01 -2.04
CA GLU A 21 19.29 -15.25 -2.81
C GLU A 21 19.42 -16.51 -1.94
N LEU A 22 19.85 -16.34 -0.68
CA LEU A 22 19.96 -17.41 0.32
C LEU A 22 18.60 -17.86 0.85
N SER A 23 17.53 -17.09 0.58
CA SER A 23 16.18 -17.46 0.95
C SER A 23 15.78 -18.71 0.17
N LYS A 24 15.83 -19.90 0.77
CA LYS A 24 15.33 -21.15 0.16
C LYS A 24 13.83 -21.31 0.43
N LYS A 25 13.15 -22.10 -0.39
CA LYS A 25 11.75 -22.47 -0.15
C LYS A 25 11.76 -23.50 0.99
N VAL A 26 11.13 -23.20 2.12
CA VAL A 26 10.87 -24.22 3.14
C VAL A 26 9.78 -25.12 2.58
N SER A 27 10.16 -26.28 2.05
CA SER A 27 9.20 -27.32 1.69
C SER A 27 8.72 -27.99 2.97
N GLY A 28 7.85 -27.32 3.72
CA GLY A 28 7.10 -27.97 4.78
C GLY A 28 6.21 -29.04 4.14
N LYS A 29 6.35 -30.30 4.55
CA LYS A 29 5.46 -31.40 4.17
C LYS A 29 4.08 -31.18 4.81
N THR A 30 3.33 -30.20 4.32
CA THR A 30 1.90 -30.15 4.57
C THR A 30 1.26 -31.17 3.63
N GLY A 31 0.49 -32.11 4.19
CA GLY A 31 -0.17 -33.20 3.48
C GLY A 31 -1.30 -32.77 2.54
N ARG A 32 -1.10 -31.73 1.74
CA ARG A 32 -1.81 -31.52 0.48
C ARG A 32 -0.85 -31.89 -0.63
N ARG A 33 -1.16 -32.96 -1.35
CA ARG A 33 -0.63 -33.13 -2.72
C ARG A 33 -1.10 -31.92 -3.53
N LEU A 34 -0.29 -30.86 -3.54
CA LEU A 34 -0.22 -29.98 -4.70
C LEU A 34 0.19 -30.91 -5.84
N MET A 35 -0.69 -31.06 -6.84
CA MET A 35 -0.27 -31.65 -8.09
C MET A 35 1.03 -30.98 -8.49
N THR A 36 2.08 -31.77 -8.66
CA THR A 36 3.21 -31.42 -9.51
C THR A 36 2.63 -31.12 -10.89
N VAL A 37 2.29 -29.85 -11.11
CA VAL A 37 2.15 -29.30 -12.45
C VAL A 37 3.57 -29.26 -12.97
N SER A 38 3.97 -30.33 -13.65
CA SER A 38 5.01 -30.24 -14.66
C SER A 38 4.65 -29.04 -15.53
N LEU A 39 5.57 -28.09 -15.67
CA LEU A 39 5.46 -27.00 -16.62
C LEU A 39 5.31 -27.61 -18.04
N VAL A 40 4.08 -27.85 -18.44
CA VAL A 40 3.66 -27.86 -19.84
C VAL A 40 2.61 -26.77 -19.90
N LEU A 41 3.07 -25.60 -20.33
CA LEU A 41 2.25 -24.42 -20.55
C LEU A 41 1.30 -24.69 -21.72
N SER A 42 0.17 -25.32 -21.42
CA SER A 42 -0.97 -25.41 -22.32
C SER A 42 -2.22 -25.06 -21.53
N MET A 43 -2.55 -23.77 -21.51
CA MET A 43 -3.90 -23.32 -21.24
C MET A 43 -4.24 -22.24 -22.26
N ILE A 44 -5.07 -22.66 -23.19
CA ILE A 44 -5.98 -21.82 -23.94
C ILE A 44 -6.91 -21.19 -22.91
N LEU A 45 -6.59 -19.97 -22.48
CA LEU A 45 -7.54 -19.06 -21.87
C LEU A 45 -7.76 -17.96 -22.89
N SER A 46 -8.97 -17.91 -23.44
CA SER A 46 -9.46 -16.83 -24.28
C SER A 46 -9.60 -15.55 -23.44
N ALA A 47 -8.46 -14.94 -23.13
CA ALA A 47 -8.37 -13.53 -22.76
C ALA A 47 -8.31 -12.72 -24.06
N LEU A 48 -9.23 -11.78 -24.22
CA LEU A 48 -9.15 -10.75 -25.27
C LEU A 48 -7.76 -10.10 -25.23
N PRO A 49 -7.11 -9.84 -26.37
CA PRO A 49 -5.71 -9.42 -26.43
C PRO A 49 -5.55 -7.96 -25.97
N GLY A 50 -5.11 -7.74 -24.73
CA GLY A 50 -4.83 -6.41 -24.19
C GLY A 50 -3.33 -6.10 -24.17
N LYS A 51 -2.80 -5.26 -25.10
CA LYS A 51 -1.35 -5.09 -25.37
C LYS A 51 -0.55 -4.27 -24.28
N ALA A 52 0.80 -4.01 -24.31
CA ALA A 52 1.70 -2.99 -23.58
C ALA A 52 3.27 -3.20 -23.42
N SER A 53 4.05 -2.19 -23.80
CA SER A 53 5.51 -2.08 -23.89
C SER A 53 6.25 -2.97 -24.91
N THR A 54 7.15 -2.35 -25.69
CA THR A 54 8.14 -3.01 -26.54
C THR A 54 9.52 -2.43 -26.27
N VAL A 55 10.47 -3.30 -25.94
CA VAL A 55 11.84 -2.94 -25.56
C VAL A 55 12.87 -3.71 -26.39
N SER A 56 14.14 -3.29 -26.36
CA SER A 56 15.22 -3.99 -27.05
C SER A 56 15.41 -5.43 -26.52
N ALA A 57 15.61 -6.38 -27.43
CA ALA A 57 15.97 -7.76 -27.10
C ALA A 57 17.43 -7.93 -26.62
N GLU A 58 18.28 -6.89 -26.77
CA GLU A 58 19.71 -6.96 -26.43
C GLU A 58 20.00 -6.68 -24.97
N ILE A 59 19.04 -6.12 -24.22
CA ILE A 59 19.18 -5.77 -22.82
C ILE A 59 18.44 -6.82 -21.97
N PRO A 60 18.98 -7.25 -20.82
CA PRO A 60 18.28 -8.17 -19.95
C PRO A 60 16.91 -7.62 -19.59
N TYR A 61 15.87 -8.39 -19.86
CA TYR A 61 14.48 -7.92 -19.72
C TYR A 61 14.15 -7.45 -18.28
N GLN A 62 14.81 -8.06 -17.29
CA GLN A 62 14.70 -7.68 -15.88
C GLN A 62 15.10 -6.23 -15.63
N THR A 63 16.02 -5.65 -16.41
CA THR A 63 16.45 -4.25 -16.29
C THR A 63 15.28 -3.28 -16.45
N PHE A 64 14.40 -3.50 -17.45
CA PHE A 64 13.22 -2.65 -17.68
C PHE A 64 12.17 -2.78 -16.57
N ARG A 65 12.10 -3.95 -15.93
CA ARG A 65 11.22 -4.20 -14.79
C ARG A 65 11.75 -3.53 -13.52
N ASP A 66 13.03 -3.71 -13.25
CA ASP A 66 13.68 -3.11 -12.07
C ASP A 66 13.67 -1.58 -12.19
N PHE A 67 13.88 -1.03 -13.38
CA PHE A 67 13.69 0.39 -13.68
C PHE A 67 12.27 0.87 -13.31
N ALA A 68 11.23 0.19 -13.79
CA ALA A 68 9.84 0.60 -13.59
C ALA A 68 9.32 0.36 -12.16
N GLU A 69 9.92 -0.57 -11.42
CA GLU A 69 9.55 -0.91 -10.04
C GLU A 69 10.50 -0.27 -9.00
N ASN A 70 11.45 0.57 -9.43
CA ASN A 70 12.52 1.14 -8.61
C ASN A 70 13.28 0.10 -7.75
N LYS A 71 13.67 -1.02 -8.37
CA LYS A 71 14.39 -2.12 -7.71
C LYS A 71 15.85 -2.16 -8.15
N GLY A 72 16.66 -2.88 -7.36
CA GLY A 72 18.09 -3.04 -7.64
C GLY A 72 18.81 -1.69 -7.70
N VAL A 73 19.57 -1.46 -8.77
CA VAL A 73 20.34 -0.22 -8.98
C VAL A 73 19.45 0.99 -9.29
N PHE A 74 18.17 0.81 -9.59
CA PHE A 74 17.21 1.87 -9.94
C PHE A 74 16.47 2.44 -8.72
N THR A 75 17.15 2.50 -7.58
CA THR A 75 16.63 3.13 -6.37
C THR A 75 16.49 4.65 -6.63
N PRO A 76 15.39 5.31 -6.21
CA PRO A 76 15.20 6.73 -6.52
C PRO A 76 16.35 7.60 -6.00
N GLY A 77 16.73 8.61 -6.78
CA GLY A 77 17.83 9.54 -6.50
C GLY A 77 19.21 9.07 -6.96
N VAL A 78 19.41 7.78 -7.29
CA VAL A 78 20.69 7.29 -7.81
C VAL A 78 20.97 7.87 -9.19
N THR A 79 22.21 8.33 -9.42
CA THR A 79 22.71 8.85 -10.71
C THR A 79 23.80 7.93 -11.28
N GLY A 80 24.16 8.12 -12.56
CA GLY A 80 25.28 7.42 -13.19
C GLY A 80 25.04 5.91 -13.36
N ILE A 81 23.79 5.51 -13.60
CA ILE A 81 23.42 4.08 -13.70
C ILE A 81 23.83 3.55 -15.08
N GLU A 82 24.89 2.74 -15.12
CA GLU A 82 25.36 2.07 -16.33
C GLU A 82 24.41 0.95 -16.76
N ILE A 83 23.95 0.99 -18.01
CA ILE A 83 23.08 -0.01 -18.63
C ILE A 83 23.92 -0.98 -19.45
N LYS A 84 23.68 -2.28 -19.25
CA LYS A 84 24.43 -3.36 -19.92
C LYS A 84 23.55 -4.22 -20.81
N ASP A 85 24.14 -4.70 -21.90
CA ASP A 85 23.53 -5.70 -22.77
C ASP A 85 23.60 -7.12 -22.14
N ASN A 86 23.03 -8.11 -22.81
CA ASN A 86 23.02 -9.51 -22.38
C ASN A 86 24.42 -10.14 -22.29
N ASN A 87 25.43 -9.54 -22.94
CA ASN A 87 26.82 -9.98 -22.92
C ASN A 87 27.65 -9.24 -21.84
N GLY A 88 27.05 -8.24 -21.17
CA GLY A 88 27.70 -7.43 -20.15
C GLY A 88 28.43 -6.19 -20.69
N ASN A 89 28.30 -5.85 -21.98
CA ASN A 89 28.86 -4.64 -22.56
C ASN A 89 27.99 -3.41 -22.21
N ALA A 90 28.62 -2.26 -22.04
CA ALA A 90 27.91 -1.00 -21.79
C ALA A 90 27.12 -0.54 -23.03
N VAL A 91 25.84 -0.21 -22.82
CA VAL A 91 24.92 0.37 -23.83
C VAL A 91 24.85 1.89 -23.69
N GLY A 92 24.92 2.39 -22.46
CA GLY A 92 24.92 3.81 -22.11
C GLY A 92 24.64 4.01 -20.62
N THR A 93 24.51 5.25 -20.20
CA THR A 93 24.35 5.62 -18.78
C THR A 93 23.10 6.48 -18.59
N LEU A 94 22.41 6.30 -17.46
CA LEU A 94 21.38 7.21 -16.99
C LEU A 94 22.01 8.21 -16.01
N ASP A 95 22.30 9.41 -16.48
CA ASP A 95 23.09 10.40 -15.71
C ASP A 95 22.25 11.34 -14.84
N VAL A 96 20.94 11.41 -15.07
CA VAL A 96 20.00 12.15 -14.21
C VAL A 96 19.58 11.31 -13.00
N PRO A 97 19.19 11.92 -11.86
CA PRO A 97 18.71 11.17 -10.70
C PRO A 97 17.53 10.27 -11.06
N MET A 98 17.58 9.00 -10.66
CA MET A 98 16.49 8.06 -10.91
C MET A 98 15.19 8.56 -10.28
N ILE A 99 14.12 8.63 -11.09
CA ILE A 99 12.80 9.05 -10.63
C ILE A 99 12.20 8.08 -9.61
N ASP A 100 11.38 8.58 -8.70
CA ASP A 100 10.48 7.76 -7.90
C ASP A 100 9.16 7.48 -8.64
N PHE A 101 8.97 6.25 -9.12
CA PHE A 101 7.74 5.77 -9.76
C PHE A 101 6.66 5.35 -8.77
N SER A 102 6.79 5.62 -7.46
CA SER A 102 5.76 5.27 -6.47
C SER A 102 4.40 5.90 -6.78
N SER A 103 4.37 7.07 -7.43
CA SER A 103 3.17 7.74 -7.95
C SER A 103 2.41 6.92 -9.00
N VAL A 104 3.05 5.97 -9.66
CA VAL A 104 2.43 5.14 -10.70
C VAL A 104 1.67 3.99 -10.04
N SER A 105 0.38 3.89 -10.33
CA SER A 105 -0.45 2.79 -9.84
C SER A 105 0.10 1.43 -10.31
N ARG A 106 -0.23 0.37 -9.57
CA ARG A 106 0.22 -1.00 -9.88
C ARG A 106 -0.21 -1.50 -11.26
N ARG A 107 -1.30 -0.96 -11.81
CA ARG A 107 -1.78 -1.25 -13.18
C ARG A 107 -1.11 -0.39 -14.25
N GLY A 108 -0.26 0.56 -13.89
CA GLY A 108 0.51 1.40 -14.80
C GLY A 108 -0.31 2.39 -15.62
N SER A 109 -1.63 2.49 -15.42
CA SER A 109 -2.52 3.31 -16.24
C SER A 109 -3.04 4.55 -15.51
N LEU A 110 -2.61 4.79 -14.27
CA LEU A 110 -3.01 5.94 -13.45
C LEU A 110 -1.81 6.44 -12.65
N THR A 111 -1.66 7.76 -12.55
CA THR A 111 -0.58 8.42 -11.81
C THR A 111 -1.13 9.35 -10.74
N LEU A 112 -0.63 9.25 -9.52
CA LEU A 112 -0.97 10.12 -8.38
C LEU A 112 -0.33 11.50 -8.57
N LEU A 113 -1.09 12.59 -8.44
CA LEU A 113 -0.58 13.97 -8.52
C LEU A 113 -0.82 14.80 -7.25
N SER A 114 -1.63 14.28 -6.33
CA SER A 114 -1.73 14.73 -4.95
C SER A 114 -2.27 13.57 -4.12
N GLN A 115 -2.16 13.64 -2.79
CA GLN A 115 -2.52 12.49 -1.95
C GLN A 115 -3.99 12.08 -2.01
N GLY A 116 -4.88 12.93 -2.51
CA GLY A 116 -6.29 12.59 -2.75
C GLY A 116 -6.67 12.37 -4.21
N TYR A 117 -5.75 12.58 -5.17
CA TYR A 117 -6.11 12.64 -6.60
C TYR A 117 -5.06 12.03 -7.53
N GLY A 118 -5.55 11.33 -8.56
CA GLY A 118 -4.72 10.78 -9.62
C GLY A 118 -5.33 10.97 -11.01
N VAL A 119 -4.52 10.84 -12.04
CA VAL A 119 -4.90 11.11 -13.43
C VAL A 119 -4.68 9.93 -14.35
N SER A 120 -5.50 9.85 -15.38
CA SER A 120 -5.42 8.86 -16.45
C SER A 120 -5.97 9.43 -17.76
N ALA A 121 -5.88 8.63 -18.82
CA ALA A 121 -6.71 8.82 -20.00
C ALA A 121 -8.18 8.49 -19.68
N LYS A 122 -9.12 8.91 -20.52
CA LYS A 122 -10.56 8.66 -20.32
C LYS A 122 -11.04 7.41 -21.07
N HIS A 123 -10.48 7.15 -22.25
CA HIS A 123 -10.94 6.07 -23.14
C HIS A 123 -10.77 4.67 -22.55
N GLY A 124 -11.40 3.68 -23.18
CA GLY A 124 -11.17 2.27 -22.86
C GLY A 124 -11.58 1.85 -21.44
N GLY A 125 -12.47 2.60 -20.79
CA GLY A 125 -12.90 2.36 -19.41
C GLY A 125 -11.99 2.97 -18.33
N LEU A 126 -10.89 3.64 -18.71
CA LEU A 126 -9.98 4.30 -17.77
C LEU A 126 -10.64 5.49 -17.06
N GLY A 127 -11.58 6.17 -17.72
CA GLY A 127 -12.40 7.21 -17.10
C GLY A 127 -13.42 6.69 -16.08
N ASP A 128 -13.59 5.38 -15.92
CA ASP A 128 -14.60 4.75 -15.05
C ASP A 128 -13.97 3.81 -14.02
N VAL A 129 -12.72 4.08 -13.62
CA VAL A 129 -12.05 3.29 -12.58
C VAL A 129 -12.75 3.47 -11.22
N ASN A 130 -12.92 2.37 -10.51
CA ASN A 130 -13.51 2.36 -9.17
C ASN A 130 -12.44 2.22 -8.08
N ASN A 131 -11.23 1.80 -8.45
CA ASN A 131 -10.12 1.66 -7.51
C ASN A 131 -8.76 1.71 -8.20
N ALA A 132 -7.72 1.99 -7.41
CA ALA A 132 -6.33 1.89 -7.81
C ALA A 132 -5.47 1.46 -6.62
N SER A 133 -4.39 0.71 -6.90
CA SER A 133 -3.42 0.31 -5.87
C SER A 133 -2.08 1.02 -6.06
N PHE A 134 -1.43 1.39 -4.95
CA PHE A 134 -0.13 2.07 -4.91
C PHE A 134 0.88 1.34 -4.03
N GLY A 135 2.15 1.34 -4.42
CA GLY A 135 3.21 0.56 -3.77
C GLY A 135 3.07 -0.95 -4.01
N TYR A 136 2.08 -1.60 -3.39
CA TYR A 136 1.76 -3.01 -3.55
C TYR A 136 0.27 -3.23 -3.86
N ASP A 137 -0.07 -4.36 -4.48
CA ASP A 137 -1.42 -4.64 -5.01
C ASP A 137 -2.50 -4.63 -3.91
N LYS A 138 -2.13 -4.99 -2.68
CA LYS A 138 -3.04 -4.97 -1.52
C LYS A 138 -3.46 -3.58 -1.06
N ASN A 139 -2.69 -2.54 -1.37
CA ASN A 139 -2.98 -1.18 -0.93
C ASN A 139 -3.95 -0.54 -1.90
N ASN A 140 -5.21 -0.97 -1.84
CA ASN A 140 -6.24 -0.60 -2.79
C ASN A 140 -7.08 0.58 -2.27
N TYR A 141 -7.23 1.61 -3.09
CA TYR A 141 -7.95 2.83 -2.76
C TYR A 141 -9.19 2.96 -3.65
N THR A 142 -10.34 3.24 -3.04
CA THR A 142 -11.59 3.45 -3.77
C THR A 142 -11.60 4.83 -4.42
N VAL A 143 -12.03 4.90 -5.67
CA VAL A 143 -12.30 6.15 -6.38
C VAL A 143 -13.75 6.55 -6.13
N VAL A 144 -13.95 7.74 -5.55
CA VAL A 144 -15.29 8.26 -5.20
C VAL A 144 -15.87 9.16 -6.28
N LYS A 145 -15.00 9.69 -7.16
CA LYS A 145 -15.41 10.54 -8.28
C LYS A 145 -14.44 10.44 -9.45
N ASN A 146 -15.00 10.21 -10.63
CA ASN A 146 -14.31 10.29 -11.91
C ASN A 146 -14.68 11.62 -12.60
N ASN A 147 -13.74 12.57 -12.63
CA ASN A 147 -13.89 13.85 -13.30
C ASN A 147 -13.35 13.74 -14.73
N LYS A 148 -14.22 13.28 -15.63
CA LYS A 148 -13.93 13.15 -17.05
C LYS A 148 -13.93 14.52 -17.72
N HIS A 149 -12.85 14.86 -18.40
CA HIS A 149 -12.81 16.07 -19.21
C HIS A 149 -13.77 15.94 -20.40
N SER A 150 -14.52 16.99 -20.71
CA SER A 150 -15.53 16.98 -21.79
C SER A 150 -14.88 16.86 -23.17
N GLY A 151 -13.92 17.73 -23.48
CA GLY A 151 -13.25 17.80 -24.79
C GLY A 151 -11.93 17.03 -24.95
N LEU A 152 -11.29 16.59 -23.86
CA LEU A 152 -10.00 15.89 -23.89
C LEU A 152 -10.17 14.44 -23.44
N ASP A 153 -9.26 13.59 -23.89
CA ASP A 153 -9.16 12.20 -23.45
C ASP A 153 -8.42 12.10 -22.12
N PHE A 154 -9.02 12.73 -21.10
CA PHE A 154 -8.43 12.91 -19.78
C PHE A 154 -9.47 12.67 -18.69
N SER A 155 -9.02 12.09 -17.59
CA SER A 155 -9.82 11.94 -16.38
C SER A 155 -8.98 12.21 -15.13
N LEU A 156 -9.55 12.96 -14.19
CA LEU A 156 -9.02 13.17 -12.85
C LEU A 156 -9.88 12.41 -11.84
N HIS A 157 -9.27 11.58 -11.03
CA HIS A 157 -9.92 10.67 -10.09
C HIS A 157 -9.71 11.14 -8.66
N ARG A 158 -10.78 11.27 -7.87
CA ARG A 158 -10.72 11.57 -6.43
C ARG A 158 -10.83 10.27 -5.63
N PHE A 159 -9.95 10.08 -4.66
CA PHE A 159 -9.92 8.90 -3.80
C PHE A 159 -10.67 9.11 -2.48
N SER A 160 -11.15 8.03 -1.88
CA SER A 160 -11.85 8.05 -0.58
C SER A 160 -10.94 8.35 0.61
N LYS A 161 -9.64 8.07 0.48
CA LYS A 161 -8.61 8.21 1.51
C LYS A 161 -7.33 8.75 0.89
N LEU A 162 -6.51 9.41 1.70
CA LEU A 162 -5.20 9.90 1.29
C LEU A 162 -4.25 8.72 1.03
N ILE A 163 -3.56 8.70 -0.11
CA ILE A 163 -2.60 7.64 -0.42
C ILE A 163 -1.37 7.81 0.48
N THR A 164 -0.98 6.75 1.19
CA THR A 164 0.14 6.76 2.14
C THR A 164 1.40 6.11 1.61
N GLU A 165 1.29 5.21 0.62
CA GLU A 165 2.42 4.43 0.12
C GLU A 165 3.18 5.10 -1.03
N ALA A 166 2.70 6.23 -1.53
CA ALA A 166 3.27 6.89 -2.70
C ALA A 166 3.42 8.40 -2.47
N ALA A 167 4.51 8.96 -3.01
CA ALA A 167 4.63 10.40 -3.19
C ALA A 167 3.90 10.79 -4.48
N PRO A 168 3.16 11.90 -4.50
CA PRO A 168 2.52 12.37 -5.71
C PRO A 168 3.54 12.97 -6.68
N ALA A 169 3.28 12.84 -7.98
CA ALA A 169 4.06 13.47 -9.02
C ALA A 169 3.85 14.98 -9.04
N ASP A 170 4.93 15.75 -9.22
CA ASP A 170 4.83 17.16 -9.60
C ASP A 170 4.24 17.25 -11.02
N ILE A 171 3.49 18.31 -11.30
CA ILE A 171 2.88 18.57 -12.62
C ILE A 171 3.37 19.89 -13.22
N ASN A 172 4.24 20.63 -12.52
CA ASN A 172 4.75 21.91 -12.97
C ASN A 172 5.69 21.70 -14.17
N ILE A 173 5.17 21.95 -15.37
CA ILE A 173 5.94 22.04 -16.61
C ILE A 173 5.88 23.49 -17.09
N SER A 174 7.04 24.05 -17.46
CA SER A 174 7.18 25.42 -17.94
C SER A 174 7.91 25.42 -19.27
N GLY A 175 7.63 26.39 -20.15
CA GLY A 175 8.28 26.43 -21.46
C GLY A 175 7.94 25.22 -22.34
N GLN A 176 8.87 24.86 -23.22
CA GLN A 176 8.69 23.77 -24.18
C GLN A 176 9.53 22.55 -23.78
N LEU A 177 8.91 21.36 -23.75
CA LEU A 177 9.62 20.11 -23.48
C LEU A 177 10.72 19.77 -24.50
N SER A 178 10.73 20.44 -25.66
CA SER A 178 11.79 20.31 -26.65
C SER A 178 13.04 21.15 -26.34
N ASP A 179 12.99 22.04 -25.34
CA ASP A 179 14.14 22.82 -24.90
C ASP A 179 15.12 21.93 -24.13
N SER A 180 16.15 21.46 -24.82
CA SER A 180 17.17 20.58 -24.24
C SER A 180 18.10 21.27 -23.24
N SER A 181 18.04 22.61 -23.11
CA SER A 181 18.75 23.32 -22.05
C SER A 181 18.05 23.23 -20.70
N GLN A 182 16.74 22.98 -20.70
CA GLN A 182 15.94 22.78 -19.50
C GLN A 182 15.62 21.29 -19.30
N TYR A 183 14.95 20.65 -20.27
CA TYR A 183 14.48 19.28 -20.15
C TYR A 183 15.47 18.28 -20.77
N THR A 184 16.20 17.58 -19.91
CA THR A 184 17.35 16.77 -20.33
C THR A 184 17.09 15.26 -20.35
N ALA A 185 15.98 14.79 -19.75
CA ALA A 185 15.62 13.38 -19.77
C ALA A 185 14.09 13.17 -19.70
N PHE A 186 13.63 12.07 -20.32
CA PHE A 186 12.22 11.69 -20.33
C PHE A 186 12.05 10.21 -20.05
N TYR A 187 11.30 9.87 -19.00
CA TYR A 187 11.07 8.49 -18.56
C TYR A 187 9.59 8.14 -18.55
N ARG A 188 9.28 6.86 -18.78
CA ARG A 188 7.91 6.31 -18.68
C ARG A 188 7.90 4.99 -17.93
N ALA A 189 6.72 4.62 -17.42
CA ALA A 189 6.43 3.29 -16.88
C ALA A 189 4.96 2.92 -17.13
N GLY A 190 4.67 1.69 -17.55
CA GLY A 190 3.31 1.20 -17.85
C GLY A 190 3.23 -0.34 -17.84
N ALA A 191 2.04 -0.95 -17.97
CA ALA A 191 1.85 -2.35 -17.50
C ALA A 191 1.00 -3.34 -18.31
N GLY A 192 0.52 -3.08 -19.52
CA GLY A 192 -0.11 -4.18 -20.32
C GLY A 192 0.89 -5.15 -21.02
N THR A 193 0.53 -5.76 -22.16
CA THR A 193 1.31 -6.76 -22.97
C THR A 193 2.67 -6.39 -23.57
N GLN A 194 3.61 -7.15 -23.07
CA GLN A 194 5.01 -6.94 -23.24
C GLN A 194 5.56 -7.57 -24.52
N TYR A 195 6.55 -6.91 -25.12
CA TYR A 195 7.33 -7.43 -26.24
C TYR A 195 8.81 -7.11 -26.09
N ILE A 196 9.64 -7.99 -26.63
CA ILE A 196 11.01 -7.65 -27.02
C ILE A 196 11.07 -7.48 -28.54
N LYS A 197 11.88 -6.55 -29.02
CA LYS A 197 12.12 -6.28 -30.44
C LYS A 197 13.58 -6.50 -30.76
N GLU A 198 13.85 -7.34 -31.75
CA GLU A 198 15.18 -7.59 -32.31
C GLU A 198 15.58 -6.48 -33.29
N ARG A 199 16.88 -6.34 -33.62
CA ARG A 199 17.36 -5.36 -34.64
C ARG A 199 16.75 -5.58 -36.01
N SER A 200 16.37 -6.82 -36.32
CA SER A 200 15.63 -7.19 -37.54
C SER A 200 14.21 -6.58 -37.60
N GLY A 201 13.73 -5.99 -36.50
CA GLY A 201 12.37 -5.49 -36.33
C GLY A 201 11.38 -6.54 -35.86
N LYS A 202 11.79 -7.82 -35.79
CA LYS A 202 10.95 -8.91 -35.30
C LYS A 202 10.60 -8.70 -33.83
N GLN A 203 9.30 -8.79 -33.51
CA GLN A 203 8.80 -8.68 -32.14
C GLN A 203 8.41 -10.05 -31.59
N THR A 204 8.75 -10.28 -30.32
CA THR A 204 8.36 -11.49 -29.58
C THR A 204 7.58 -11.08 -28.33
N HIS A 205 6.37 -11.63 -28.20
CA HIS A 205 5.49 -11.42 -27.06
C HIS A 205 6.06 -12.05 -25.78
N ILE A 206 6.01 -11.32 -24.67
CA ILE A 206 6.36 -11.79 -23.34
C ILE A 206 5.06 -11.91 -22.51
N PRO A 207 4.67 -13.13 -22.08
CA PRO A 207 3.42 -13.32 -21.36
C PRO A 207 3.51 -12.74 -19.93
N GLY A 208 2.44 -12.06 -19.51
CA GLY A 208 2.26 -11.56 -18.15
C GLY A 208 1.82 -10.10 -18.09
N THR A 209 1.52 -9.64 -16.89
CA THR A 209 1.12 -8.26 -16.59
C THR A 209 1.99 -7.78 -15.44
N PHE A 210 2.84 -6.80 -15.72
CA PHE A 210 3.76 -6.20 -14.76
C PHE A 210 4.28 -4.89 -15.35
N LEU A 211 4.80 -4.01 -14.49
CA LEU A 211 5.35 -2.74 -14.93
C LEU A 211 6.64 -2.95 -15.73
N THR A 212 6.76 -2.21 -16.82
CA THR A 212 7.98 -1.99 -17.59
C THR A 212 8.11 -0.53 -17.92
N GLY A 213 9.34 -0.07 -18.06
CA GLY A 213 9.63 1.34 -18.23
C GLY A 213 11.01 1.54 -18.78
N GLY A 214 11.29 2.78 -19.14
CA GLY A 214 12.57 3.15 -19.71
C GLY A 214 12.58 4.57 -20.23
N THR A 215 13.58 4.85 -21.05
CA THR A 215 13.82 6.16 -21.64
C THR A 215 12.94 6.40 -22.86
N VAL A 216 12.66 7.68 -23.09
CA VAL A 216 11.97 8.21 -24.27
C VAL A 216 12.84 9.35 -24.80
N GLY A 217 12.95 9.48 -26.13
CA GLY A 217 13.67 10.60 -26.73
C GLY A 217 12.90 11.93 -26.56
N THR A 218 13.58 13.04 -26.79
CA THR A 218 13.00 14.39 -26.65
C THR A 218 11.66 14.51 -27.40
N PRO A 219 10.56 14.81 -26.69
CA PRO A 219 9.25 14.91 -27.31
C PRO A 219 9.09 16.25 -28.04
N TRP A 220 8.28 16.25 -29.10
CA TRP A 220 7.87 17.45 -29.83
C TRP A 220 6.35 17.65 -29.74
N TYR A 221 5.91 18.90 -29.84
CA TYR A 221 4.48 19.22 -29.92
C TYR A 221 3.91 18.76 -31.26
N SER A 222 2.83 17.98 -31.24
CA SER A 222 2.20 17.40 -32.42
C SER A 222 0.78 17.90 -32.70
N GLY A 223 0.35 18.96 -31.99
CA GLY A 223 -0.98 19.56 -32.13
C GLY A 223 -2.01 18.99 -31.15
N ASN A 224 -3.13 19.70 -30.95
CA ASN A 224 -4.26 19.27 -30.12
C ASN A 224 -3.88 18.84 -28.68
N ASN A 225 -2.95 19.59 -28.06
CA ASN A 225 -2.40 19.30 -26.72
C ASN A 225 -1.62 17.98 -26.64
N LEU A 226 -1.18 17.45 -27.77
CA LEU A 226 -0.37 16.24 -27.81
C LEU A 226 1.12 16.58 -27.94
N ILE A 227 1.90 15.77 -27.25
CA ILE A 227 3.34 15.63 -27.46
C ILE A 227 3.63 14.23 -27.96
N SER A 228 4.68 14.11 -28.77
CA SER A 228 5.04 12.85 -29.40
C SER A 228 6.54 12.61 -29.35
N SER A 229 6.92 11.34 -29.34
CA SER A 229 8.28 10.85 -29.44
C SER A 229 8.27 9.49 -30.15
N SER A 230 9.43 9.02 -30.60
CA SER A 230 9.57 7.76 -31.37
C SER A 230 10.30 6.64 -30.61
N PRO A 231 9.89 6.26 -29.38
CA PRO A 231 10.63 5.25 -28.61
C PRO A 231 10.53 3.82 -29.19
N GLY A 232 9.67 3.58 -30.19
CA GLY A 232 9.62 2.30 -30.92
C GLY A 232 10.81 2.06 -31.85
N ASP A 233 11.63 3.09 -32.08
CA ASP A 233 13.00 2.95 -32.56
C ASP A 233 13.94 2.55 -31.42
N THR A 234 13.70 1.36 -30.86
CA THR A 234 14.32 0.83 -29.63
C THR A 234 15.85 0.74 -29.65
N TYR A 235 16.48 0.95 -30.81
CA TYR A 235 17.93 0.91 -31.03
C TYR A 235 18.52 2.28 -31.40
N ASN A 236 17.69 3.31 -31.58
CA ASN A 236 18.15 4.64 -31.91
C ASN A 236 18.63 5.34 -30.62
N LYS A 237 19.88 5.80 -30.63
CA LYS A 237 20.51 6.45 -29.46
C LYS A 237 19.78 7.70 -28.98
N SER A 238 19.03 8.38 -29.86
CA SER A 238 18.17 9.52 -29.49
C SER A 238 17.06 9.17 -28.50
N GLN A 239 16.72 7.89 -28.35
CA GLN A 239 15.69 7.41 -27.42
C GLN A 239 16.26 7.06 -26.04
N GLY A 240 17.56 7.24 -25.82
CA GLY A 240 18.27 6.85 -24.61
C GLY A 240 18.63 5.35 -24.53
N PRO A 241 19.37 4.93 -23.50
CA PRO A 241 19.91 3.57 -23.41
C PRO A 241 18.87 2.49 -23.04
N LEU A 242 17.66 2.89 -22.63
CA LEU A 242 16.56 1.98 -22.27
C LEU A 242 15.27 2.35 -22.99
N ALA A 243 15.33 2.59 -24.31
CA ALA A 243 14.17 2.96 -25.09
C ALA A 243 12.96 2.03 -24.83
N SER A 244 11.84 2.62 -24.42
CA SER A 244 10.61 1.91 -24.08
C SER A 244 9.43 2.42 -24.89
N TYR A 245 8.88 1.59 -25.79
CA TYR A 245 7.73 1.96 -26.60
C TYR A 245 6.42 1.49 -26.01
N GLY A 246 5.52 2.40 -25.68
CA GLY A 246 4.17 2.07 -25.20
C GLY A 246 3.34 1.34 -26.24
N GLN A 247 2.71 0.24 -25.83
CA GLN A 247 1.78 -0.53 -26.66
C GLN A 247 0.33 -0.26 -26.24
N MET A 248 -0.66 -1.02 -26.75
CA MET A 248 -2.04 -1.00 -26.19
C MET A 248 -1.96 -1.20 -24.66
N GLY A 249 -2.99 -0.91 -23.86
CA GLY A 249 -2.90 -1.14 -22.40
C GLY A 249 -1.93 -0.22 -21.62
N ASP A 250 -0.98 0.44 -22.28
CA ASP A 250 -0.22 1.58 -21.71
C ASP A 250 -1.04 2.89 -21.71
N SER A 251 -2.26 2.88 -22.23
CA SER A 251 -3.14 4.05 -22.15
C SER A 251 -3.28 4.55 -20.71
N GLY A 252 -3.13 5.86 -20.51
CA GLY A 252 -3.08 6.50 -19.20
C GLY A 252 -1.73 6.43 -18.48
N SER A 253 -0.76 5.66 -18.98
CA SER A 253 0.58 5.58 -18.37
C SER A 253 1.35 6.90 -18.52
N PRO A 254 2.14 7.28 -17.50
CA PRO A 254 2.82 8.57 -17.45
C PRO A 254 4.02 8.69 -18.40
N LEU A 255 4.25 9.92 -18.85
CA LEU A 255 5.55 10.42 -19.31
C LEU A 255 6.03 11.47 -18.32
N PHE A 256 7.21 11.27 -17.76
CA PHE A 256 7.88 12.22 -16.89
C PHE A 256 9.01 12.93 -17.64
N ALA A 257 9.24 14.19 -17.29
CA ALA A 257 10.33 15.01 -17.79
C ALA A 257 11.20 15.48 -16.61
N TYR A 258 12.51 15.41 -16.77
CA TYR A 258 13.47 15.95 -15.80
C TYR A 258 13.86 17.37 -16.21
N ASP A 259 13.53 18.33 -15.36
CA ASP A 259 13.98 19.72 -15.47
C ASP A 259 15.32 19.87 -14.77
N SER A 260 16.38 20.11 -15.55
CA SER A 260 17.75 20.29 -15.06
C SER A 260 18.01 21.63 -14.38
N LEU A 261 17.12 22.64 -14.57
CA LEU A 261 17.24 23.93 -13.89
C LEU A 261 16.69 23.87 -12.47
N SER A 262 15.60 23.13 -12.28
CA SER A 262 14.99 22.92 -10.96
C SER A 262 15.39 21.61 -10.28
N GLU A 263 16.15 20.76 -10.98
CA GLU A 263 16.60 19.43 -10.58
C GLU A 263 15.45 18.48 -10.17
N LYS A 264 14.30 18.59 -10.84
CA LYS A 264 13.06 17.89 -10.48
C LYS A 264 12.44 17.11 -11.63
N TRP A 265 11.77 16.02 -11.28
CA TRP A 265 10.91 15.27 -12.18
C TRP A 265 9.47 15.77 -12.10
N SER A 266 8.87 16.05 -13.26
CA SER A 266 7.46 16.43 -13.38
C SER A 266 6.74 15.54 -14.40
N LEU A 267 5.46 15.26 -14.16
CA LEU A 267 4.57 14.53 -15.06
C LEU A 267 4.21 15.43 -16.23
N ALA A 268 4.75 15.13 -17.41
CA ALA A 268 4.50 15.89 -18.63
C ALA A 268 3.16 15.52 -19.28
N GLY A 269 2.74 14.26 -19.20
CA GLY A 269 1.51 13.83 -19.82
C GLY A 269 1.17 12.36 -19.61
N VAL A 270 0.01 11.97 -20.14
CA VAL A 270 -0.51 10.59 -20.08
C VAL A 270 -0.62 10.00 -21.49
N THR A 271 -0.23 8.73 -21.65
CA THR A 271 -0.23 8.06 -22.96
C THR A 271 -1.67 7.92 -23.47
N LEU A 272 -1.95 8.38 -24.70
CA LEU A 272 -3.27 8.18 -25.32
C LEU A 272 -3.27 7.02 -26.31
N HIS A 273 -2.31 7.04 -27.24
CA HIS A 273 -2.26 6.06 -28.31
C HIS A 273 -0.84 5.85 -28.81
N ASN A 274 -0.66 4.70 -29.45
CA ASN A 274 0.53 4.36 -30.21
C ASN A 274 0.21 4.30 -31.71
N ASN A 275 1.23 4.12 -32.54
CA ASN A 275 1.07 3.97 -33.99
C ASN A 275 1.08 2.49 -34.42
N GLY A 276 0.41 1.63 -33.64
CA GLY A 276 0.37 0.20 -33.86
C GLY A 276 1.55 -0.56 -33.29
N VAL A 277 1.47 -1.90 -33.32
CA VAL A 277 2.44 -2.79 -32.67
C VAL A 277 3.85 -2.63 -33.24
N ASN A 278 3.97 -2.51 -34.56
CA ASN A 278 5.24 -2.27 -35.25
C ASN A 278 5.55 -0.77 -35.43
N GLY A 279 4.74 0.10 -34.84
CA GLY A 279 4.93 1.54 -34.91
C GLY A 279 6.15 2.02 -34.13
N GLN A 280 6.53 3.27 -34.39
CA GLN A 280 7.64 3.93 -33.70
C GLN A 280 7.16 4.98 -32.71
N LYS A 281 5.98 5.58 -32.96
CA LYS A 281 5.53 6.79 -32.29
C LYS A 281 4.53 6.52 -31.16
N ASN A 282 4.75 7.15 -30.01
CA ASN A 282 3.76 7.31 -28.96
C ASN A 282 3.29 8.77 -28.90
N ASN A 283 2.05 8.96 -28.47
CA ASN A 283 1.46 10.27 -28.27
C ASN A 283 0.94 10.36 -26.84
N TRP A 284 1.31 11.42 -26.15
CA TRP A 284 0.88 11.73 -24.80
C TRP A 284 0.08 13.02 -24.81
N LEU A 285 -0.98 13.05 -24.01
CA LEU A 285 -1.74 14.26 -23.74
C LEU A 285 -1.01 15.07 -22.67
N LEU A 286 -0.71 16.33 -22.98
CA LEU A 286 -0.27 17.32 -22.00
C LEU A 286 -1.35 17.51 -20.93
N LEU A 287 -0.94 17.61 -19.67
CA LEU A 287 -1.89 17.74 -18.57
C LEU A 287 -2.67 19.06 -18.67
N PRO A 288 -4.01 19.05 -18.57
CA PRO A 288 -4.81 20.27 -18.49
C PRO A 288 -4.73 20.84 -17.06
N GLU A 289 -3.62 21.49 -16.71
CA GLU A 289 -3.32 21.94 -15.34
C GLU A 289 -4.43 22.78 -14.70
N ASP A 290 -4.99 23.77 -15.42
CA ASP A 290 -6.05 24.62 -14.89
C ASP A 290 -7.31 23.83 -14.56
N TYR A 291 -7.66 22.84 -15.38
CA TYR A 291 -8.79 21.93 -15.10
C TYR A 291 -8.55 21.12 -13.83
N ILE A 292 -7.33 20.61 -13.65
CA ILE A 292 -6.94 19.85 -12.46
C ILE A 292 -7.02 20.74 -11.21
N LYS A 293 -6.39 21.92 -11.25
CA LYS A 293 -6.34 22.89 -10.13
C LYS A 293 -7.74 23.36 -9.75
N ASN A 294 -8.61 23.65 -10.73
CA ASN A 294 -9.98 24.08 -10.49
C ASN A 294 -10.82 23.01 -9.77
N ILE A 295 -10.70 21.74 -10.15
CA ILE A 295 -11.44 20.65 -9.49
C ILE A 295 -10.94 20.44 -8.06
N ILE A 296 -9.62 20.36 -7.88
CA ILE A 296 -9.05 20.15 -6.53
C ILE A 296 -9.46 21.30 -5.61
N THR A 297 -9.38 22.55 -6.09
CA THR A 297 -9.81 23.74 -5.33
C THR A 297 -11.31 23.70 -5.03
N ALA A 298 -12.14 23.28 -5.99
CA ALA A 298 -13.59 23.19 -5.80
C ALA A 298 -13.99 22.14 -4.74
N ASP A 299 -13.13 21.17 -4.44
CA ASP A 299 -13.33 20.19 -3.37
C ASP A 299 -12.94 20.69 -1.97
N PHE A 300 -12.41 21.91 -1.84
CA PHE A 300 -12.20 22.57 -0.54
C PHE A 300 -13.41 23.43 -0.12
N ASP A 301 -13.70 23.45 1.17
CA ASP A 301 -14.50 24.51 1.80
C ASP A 301 -13.62 25.75 2.07
N PRO A 302 -14.21 26.91 2.42
CA PRO A 302 -13.43 28.12 2.71
C PRO A 302 -12.32 27.89 3.74
N ILE A 303 -11.19 28.58 3.56
CA ILE A 303 -10.04 28.49 4.46
C ILE A 303 -10.49 28.86 5.88
N ILE A 304 -10.17 28.00 6.84
CA ILE A 304 -10.43 28.21 8.26
C ILE A 304 -9.20 28.90 8.85
N SER A 305 -9.39 30.15 9.30
CA SER A 305 -8.33 30.94 9.91
C SER A 305 -8.63 31.14 11.39
N PHE A 306 -7.77 30.62 12.28
CA PHE A 306 -7.88 30.88 13.71
C PHE A 306 -7.53 32.33 14.04
N ASN A 307 -8.42 32.99 14.76
CA ASN A 307 -8.16 34.29 15.35
C ASN A 307 -7.38 34.14 16.66
N LYS A 308 -6.04 34.24 16.58
CA LYS A 308 -5.14 34.15 17.75
C LYS A 308 -5.38 35.20 18.84
N ASN A 309 -6.10 36.28 18.54
CA ASN A 309 -6.40 37.34 19.51
C ASN A 309 -7.68 37.06 20.31
N SER A 310 -8.47 36.06 19.88
CA SER A 310 -9.65 35.63 20.63
C SER A 310 -9.25 34.84 21.87
N LYS A 311 -10.08 34.93 22.91
CA LYS A 311 -10.00 34.07 24.09
C LYS A 311 -10.82 32.78 23.93
N GLU A 312 -11.62 32.69 22.87
CA GLU A 312 -12.48 31.55 22.60
C GLU A 312 -11.78 30.51 21.72
N HIS A 313 -12.01 29.23 22.02
CA HIS A 313 -11.66 28.13 21.12
C HIS A 313 -12.67 28.08 19.97
N MET A 314 -12.26 27.52 18.83
CA MET A 314 -13.20 27.15 17.77
C MET A 314 -14.13 26.01 18.25
N SER A 315 -15.42 26.13 18.01
CA SER A 315 -16.40 25.05 18.20
C SER A 315 -16.75 24.42 16.86
N TRP A 316 -16.57 23.11 16.73
CA TRP A 316 -16.91 22.35 15.53
C TRP A 316 -18.15 21.49 15.77
N THR A 317 -19.26 21.87 15.13
CA THR A 317 -20.55 21.13 15.14
C THR A 317 -20.83 20.47 13.79
N TYR A 318 -21.60 19.38 13.78
CA TYR A 318 -21.93 18.62 12.56
C TYR A 318 -23.29 17.92 12.63
N ASP A 319 -24.14 18.15 11.62
CA ASP A 319 -25.41 17.46 11.42
C ASP A 319 -25.22 16.31 10.42
N ALA A 320 -25.11 15.08 10.96
CA ALA A 320 -24.89 13.88 10.17
C ALA A 320 -26.04 13.55 9.19
N ALA A 321 -27.27 13.98 9.47
CA ALA A 321 -28.40 13.76 8.57
C ALA A 321 -28.34 14.68 7.35
N LYS A 322 -27.77 15.88 7.51
CA LYS A 322 -27.61 16.86 6.42
C LYS A 322 -26.24 16.81 5.75
N GLY A 323 -25.26 16.14 6.36
CA GLY A 323 -23.89 16.13 5.86
C GLY A 323 -23.20 17.50 5.93
N VAL A 324 -23.66 18.39 6.82
CA VAL A 324 -23.20 19.79 6.92
C VAL A 324 -22.91 20.13 8.38
N GLY A 325 -21.87 20.89 8.63
CA GLY A 325 -21.59 21.46 9.94
C GLY A 325 -20.94 22.84 9.86
N ARG A 326 -20.51 23.33 11.02
CA ARG A 326 -19.89 24.65 11.17
C ARG A 326 -18.72 24.62 12.15
N ILE A 327 -17.65 25.32 11.80
CA ILE A 327 -16.56 25.68 12.72
C ILE A 327 -16.72 27.17 13.02
N GLN A 328 -16.92 27.50 14.29
CA GLN A 328 -17.19 28.86 14.73
C GLN A 328 -16.20 29.32 15.79
N GLN A 329 -15.76 30.57 15.70
CA GLN A 329 -15.01 31.28 16.74
C GLN A 329 -15.49 32.72 16.78
N ASP A 330 -15.94 33.20 17.94
CA ASP A 330 -16.61 34.50 18.05
C ASP A 330 -17.74 34.61 16.98
N ASP A 331 -17.72 35.68 16.18
CA ASP A 331 -18.62 35.92 15.05
C ASP A 331 -18.19 35.24 13.74
N GLN A 332 -16.98 34.66 13.67
CA GLN A 332 -16.51 33.96 12.48
C GLN A 332 -17.16 32.59 12.36
N GLN A 333 -17.73 32.29 11.19
CA GLN A 333 -18.33 30.99 10.90
C GLN A 333 -17.83 30.44 9.57
N PHE A 334 -17.29 29.22 9.61
CA PHE A 334 -16.83 28.48 8.45
C PHE A 334 -17.73 27.25 8.27
N VAL A 335 -18.33 27.10 7.10
CA VAL A 335 -19.10 25.89 6.75
C VAL A 335 -18.15 24.72 6.52
N MET A 336 -18.56 23.51 6.89
CA MET A 336 -17.95 22.30 6.36
C MET A 336 -18.97 21.29 5.85
N HIS A 337 -18.57 20.51 4.86
CA HIS A 337 -19.36 19.42 4.30
C HIS A 337 -18.73 18.06 4.55
N GLY A 338 -19.54 17.09 4.95
CA GLY A 338 -19.15 15.71 5.19
C GLY A 338 -19.91 14.71 4.31
N ASN A 339 -19.95 13.46 4.74
CA ASN A 339 -20.71 12.41 4.06
C ASN A 339 -22.21 12.72 4.09
N LEU A 340 -22.86 12.63 2.92
CA LEU A 340 -24.30 12.82 2.78
C LEU A 340 -24.94 11.53 2.23
N ASN A 341 -25.75 10.85 3.04
CA ASN A 341 -26.48 9.63 2.65
C ASN A 341 -25.59 8.54 2.02
N GLY A 342 -24.36 8.38 2.51
CA GLY A 342 -23.38 7.41 2.00
C GLY A 342 -22.56 7.89 0.80
N ASN A 343 -22.83 9.08 0.27
CA ASN A 343 -22.00 9.71 -0.75
C ASN A 343 -20.73 10.30 -0.13
N LEU A 344 -19.64 9.53 -0.18
CA LEU A 344 -18.33 9.97 0.31
C LEU A 344 -17.82 11.22 -0.41
N ASN A 345 -18.13 11.40 -1.70
CA ASN A 345 -17.68 12.57 -2.48
C ASN A 345 -18.39 13.87 -2.07
N ALA A 346 -19.50 13.82 -1.34
CA ALA A 346 -20.15 15.02 -0.81
C ALA A 346 -19.27 15.75 0.22
N GLY A 347 -18.38 15.01 0.89
CA GLY A 347 -17.44 15.58 1.84
C GLY A 347 -16.37 16.44 1.18
N LYS A 348 -16.05 17.57 1.79
CA LYS A 348 -15.07 18.54 1.28
C LYS A 348 -13.84 18.63 2.17
N ASN A 349 -12.73 19.02 1.58
CA ASN A 349 -11.46 19.17 2.27
C ASN A 349 -11.46 20.48 3.08
N LEU A 350 -10.74 20.50 4.21
CA LEU A 350 -10.59 21.67 5.05
C LEU A 350 -9.13 22.07 5.17
N TYR A 351 -8.86 23.36 5.03
CA TYR A 351 -7.52 23.94 5.13
C TYR A 351 -7.47 24.90 6.33
N PHE A 352 -6.60 24.60 7.30
CA PHE A 352 -6.49 25.31 8.57
C PHE A 352 -5.23 26.18 8.60
N THR A 353 -5.39 27.43 9.02
CA THR A 353 -4.36 28.47 9.12
C THR A 353 -4.53 29.30 10.40
N GLY A 354 -3.50 30.00 10.83
CA GLY A 354 -3.51 30.78 12.06
C GLY A 354 -2.88 30.02 13.20
N ALA A 355 -1.76 30.53 13.69
CA ALA A 355 -0.90 29.85 14.66
C ALA A 355 -1.61 29.51 15.98
N ASN A 356 -1.34 28.30 16.48
CA ASN A 356 -1.80 27.77 17.75
C ASN A 356 -3.33 27.69 17.87
N GLY A 357 -4.01 27.30 16.79
CA GLY A 357 -5.45 27.13 16.78
C GLY A 357 -5.92 26.06 17.76
N ILE A 358 -7.05 26.30 18.43
CA ILE A 358 -7.67 25.32 19.33
C ILE A 358 -9.09 25.07 18.87
N ILE A 359 -9.44 23.81 18.61
CA ILE A 359 -10.76 23.37 18.15
C ILE A 359 -11.34 22.38 19.16
N ASP A 360 -12.59 22.59 19.57
CA ASP A 360 -13.38 21.64 20.35
C ASP A 360 -14.48 21.02 19.47
N LEU A 361 -14.33 19.72 19.20
CA LEU A 361 -15.25 18.93 18.40
C LEU A 361 -16.47 18.52 19.25
N LYS A 362 -17.64 19.00 18.84
CA LYS A 362 -18.91 18.84 19.54
C LYS A 362 -19.75 17.67 19.05
N ASP A 363 -19.52 17.19 17.82
CA ASP A 363 -20.30 16.10 17.24
C ASP A 363 -19.39 15.07 16.57
N ASN A 364 -19.86 13.82 16.45
CA ASN A 364 -19.18 12.82 15.63
C ASN A 364 -19.20 13.25 14.16
N VAL A 365 -18.02 13.32 13.53
CA VAL A 365 -17.87 13.75 12.14
C VAL A 365 -17.46 12.59 11.26
N ASN A 366 -18.32 12.27 10.29
CA ASN A 366 -17.96 11.48 9.11
C ASN A 366 -17.79 12.42 7.92
N GLN A 367 -16.55 12.75 7.59
CA GLN A 367 -16.26 13.71 6.52
C GLN A 367 -16.23 13.07 5.13
N GLY A 368 -16.59 11.79 4.99
CA GLY A 368 -16.54 11.10 3.70
C GLY A 368 -15.11 11.07 3.14
N ALA A 369 -14.94 11.53 1.89
CA ALA A 369 -13.65 11.66 1.24
C ALA A 369 -12.92 12.98 1.55
N GLY A 370 -13.53 13.89 2.31
CA GLY A 370 -12.92 15.13 2.74
C GLY A 370 -11.79 14.90 3.74
N TYR A 371 -10.62 15.50 3.50
CA TYR A 371 -9.46 15.43 4.40
C TYR A 371 -9.18 16.79 5.07
N LEU A 372 -8.36 16.77 6.12
CA LEU A 372 -7.90 17.96 6.83
C LEU A 372 -6.46 18.27 6.43
N GLN A 373 -6.16 19.54 6.17
CA GLN A 373 -4.81 20.00 5.95
C GLN A 373 -4.48 21.17 6.89
N PHE A 374 -3.39 21.02 7.64
CA PHE A 374 -2.94 22.02 8.61
C PHE A 374 -1.66 22.69 8.12
N ALA A 375 -1.73 24.00 7.94
CA ALA A 375 -0.58 24.84 7.60
C ALA A 375 0.15 25.38 8.84
N ASP A 376 -0.59 25.52 9.94
CA ASP A 376 -0.10 26.06 11.21
C ASP A 376 -0.39 25.09 12.37
N ASP A 377 0.24 25.34 13.52
CA ASP A 377 0.09 24.50 14.71
C ASP A 377 -1.35 24.54 15.25
N TYR A 378 -1.90 23.37 15.57
CA TYR A 378 -3.28 23.24 16.04
C TYR A 378 -3.42 22.20 17.16
N THR A 379 -4.41 22.40 18.02
CA THR A 379 -4.89 21.42 18.99
C THR A 379 -6.37 21.15 18.75
N VAL A 380 -6.73 19.89 18.53
CA VAL A 380 -8.12 19.45 18.35
C VAL A 380 -8.51 18.59 19.55
N THR A 381 -9.57 18.96 20.25
CA THR A 381 -10.07 18.26 21.44
C THR A 381 -11.54 17.91 21.29
N THR A 382 -12.09 17.18 22.25
CA THR A 382 -13.53 16.99 22.40
C THR A 382 -13.89 16.94 23.88
N SER A 383 -14.99 17.57 24.28
CA SER A 383 -15.51 17.50 25.65
C SER A 383 -16.52 16.36 25.87
N ASN A 384 -16.96 15.69 24.81
CA ASN A 384 -18.06 14.71 24.85
C ASN A 384 -17.73 13.38 24.15
N ALA A 385 -16.43 13.06 24.05
CA ALA A 385 -15.94 11.85 23.39
C ALA A 385 -16.40 11.73 21.92
N SER A 386 -16.56 12.86 21.23
CA SER A 386 -16.79 12.86 19.78
C SER A 386 -15.59 12.27 19.03
N SER A 387 -15.89 11.68 17.89
CA SER A 387 -14.93 11.03 17.00
C SER A 387 -14.91 11.71 15.63
N TRP A 388 -13.80 11.54 14.93
CA TRP A 388 -13.66 12.00 13.55
C TRP A 388 -13.10 10.89 12.67
N PHE A 389 -13.65 10.76 11.47
CA PHE A 389 -13.04 10.03 10.37
C PHE A 389 -13.38 10.66 9.03
N GLY A 390 -12.49 10.50 8.05
CA GLY A 390 -12.60 11.09 6.72
C GLY A 390 -11.45 10.66 5.82
N GLY A 391 -11.12 11.47 4.81
CA GLY A 391 -10.07 11.17 3.84
C GLY A 391 -8.68 11.03 4.47
N GLY A 392 -8.39 11.78 5.52
CA GLY A 392 -7.13 11.72 6.27
C GLY A 392 -6.69 13.09 6.77
N ILE A 393 -5.45 13.17 7.26
CA ILE A 393 -4.84 14.40 7.77
C ILE A 393 -3.49 14.62 7.06
N ILE A 394 -3.32 15.83 6.53
CA ILE A 394 -2.06 16.36 6.02
C ILE A 394 -1.55 17.38 7.05
N VAL A 395 -0.36 17.16 7.58
CA VAL A 395 0.33 18.15 8.42
C VAL A 395 1.53 18.66 7.65
N ASN A 396 1.53 19.96 7.34
CA ASN A 396 2.59 20.58 6.53
C ASN A 396 3.94 20.55 7.26
N SER A 397 5.02 20.71 6.50
CA SER A 397 6.38 20.76 7.06
C SER A 397 6.52 21.92 8.05
N GLY A 398 7.19 21.68 9.17
CA GLY A 398 7.35 22.65 10.26
C GLY A 398 6.12 22.79 11.17
N THR A 399 5.03 22.09 10.89
CA THR A 399 3.77 22.17 11.64
C THR A 399 3.59 21.00 12.61
N THR A 400 2.98 21.24 13.77
CA THR A 400 2.58 20.25 14.76
C THR A 400 1.09 20.34 15.07
N VAL A 401 0.39 19.22 14.95
CA VAL A 401 -1.02 19.11 15.33
C VAL A 401 -1.17 18.15 16.51
N LYS A 402 -1.76 18.64 17.61
CA LYS A 402 -2.14 17.82 18.76
C LYS A 402 -3.58 17.33 18.59
N TRP A 403 -3.74 16.04 18.38
CA TRP A 403 -4.99 15.38 18.05
C TRP A 403 -5.56 14.61 19.23
N GLY A 404 -6.47 15.26 19.96
CA GLY A 404 -7.08 14.78 21.19
C GLY A 404 -8.42 14.06 21.01
N ILE A 405 -8.72 13.56 19.80
CA ILE A 405 -9.98 12.86 19.50
C ILE A 405 -9.71 11.45 18.94
N ASN A 406 -10.57 10.50 19.31
CA ASN A 406 -10.45 9.11 18.86
C ASN A 406 -11.06 8.94 17.45
N GLY A 407 -10.62 7.89 16.76
CA GLY A 407 -11.24 7.41 15.52
C GLY A 407 -12.38 6.43 15.80
N VAL A 408 -12.78 5.69 14.77
CA VAL A 408 -13.87 4.71 14.84
C VAL A 408 -13.39 3.32 14.41
N SER A 409 -14.02 2.28 14.95
CA SER A 409 -13.68 0.90 14.58
C SER A 409 -13.94 0.66 13.08
N GLY A 410 -12.98 0.00 12.41
CA GLY A 410 -13.07 -0.31 10.98
C GLY A 410 -12.63 0.83 10.06
N ASP A 411 -12.21 1.98 10.60
CA ASP A 411 -11.59 3.07 9.84
C ASP A 411 -10.12 3.24 10.23
N ASP A 412 -9.28 3.49 9.23
CA ASP A 412 -7.89 3.89 9.42
C ASP A 412 -7.75 5.40 9.21
N LEU A 413 -7.12 6.08 10.17
CA LEU A 413 -6.64 7.45 10.00
C LEU A 413 -5.44 7.44 9.05
N HIS A 414 -5.55 8.12 7.91
CA HIS A 414 -4.43 8.27 6.98
C HIS A 414 -3.68 9.57 7.25
N LYS A 415 -2.38 9.48 7.57
CA LYS A 415 -1.50 10.63 7.85
C LYS A 415 -0.39 10.75 6.81
N VAL A 416 -0.30 11.91 6.18
CA VAL A 416 0.77 12.33 5.24
C VAL A 416 1.23 13.78 5.52
N GLY A 417 2.17 14.30 4.73
CA GLY A 417 2.84 15.59 4.98
C GLY A 417 3.96 15.48 6.02
N ASP A 418 4.98 16.32 5.91
CA ASP A 418 6.24 16.15 6.66
C ASP A 418 6.17 16.59 8.12
N GLY A 419 5.09 17.25 8.54
CA GLY A 419 4.89 17.68 9.91
C GLY A 419 4.53 16.57 10.89
N THR A 420 4.28 17.00 12.13
CA THR A 420 4.07 16.10 13.28
C THR A 420 2.61 16.05 13.71
N LEU A 421 2.08 14.85 13.91
CA LEU A 421 0.77 14.62 14.52
C LEU A 421 0.96 13.95 15.88
N ILE A 422 0.58 14.63 16.96
CA ILE A 422 0.65 14.11 18.34
C ILE A 422 -0.73 13.58 18.73
N ILE A 423 -0.86 12.27 18.89
CA ILE A 423 -2.09 11.64 19.36
C ILE A 423 -2.18 11.79 20.88
N ASN A 424 -3.24 12.45 21.36
CA ASN A 424 -3.42 12.79 22.78
C ASN A 424 -4.87 12.65 23.24
N GLY A 425 -5.61 11.72 22.62
CA GLY A 425 -6.96 11.35 23.01
C GLY A 425 -6.98 10.63 24.36
N THR A 426 -8.11 10.02 24.69
CA THR A 426 -8.31 9.38 26.00
C THR A 426 -8.96 8.01 25.86
N GLY A 427 -8.43 7.02 26.58
CA GLY A 427 -8.87 5.63 26.52
C GLY A 427 -8.40 4.90 25.28
N LYS A 428 -9.01 3.74 25.04
CA LYS A 428 -8.79 2.95 23.83
C LYS A 428 -9.34 3.65 22.60
N ASN A 429 -8.50 3.88 21.60
CA ASN A 429 -8.92 4.27 20.26
C ASN A 429 -9.13 3.01 19.40
N GLU A 430 -10.36 2.81 18.92
CA GLU A 430 -10.71 1.64 18.11
C GLU A 430 -10.31 1.79 16.64
N GLY A 431 -9.97 3.00 16.17
CA GLY A 431 -9.49 3.24 14.81
C GLY A 431 -8.05 2.77 14.59
N GLY A 432 -7.71 2.50 13.34
CA GLY A 432 -6.33 2.22 12.92
C GLY A 432 -5.58 3.46 12.44
N LEU A 433 -4.30 3.30 12.13
CA LEU A 433 -3.43 4.33 11.56
C LEU A 433 -2.73 3.79 10.33
N LYS A 434 -2.76 4.56 9.22
CA LYS A 434 -1.81 4.45 8.13
C LYS A 434 -0.98 5.71 8.03
N ILE A 435 0.34 5.60 8.14
CA ILE A 435 1.25 6.73 8.02
C ILE A 435 2.12 6.58 6.77
N GLY A 436 2.17 7.65 5.96
CA GLY A 436 2.97 7.72 4.74
C GLY A 436 4.12 8.73 4.77
N ALA A 437 4.02 9.77 5.61
CA ALA A 437 5.04 10.81 5.73
C ALA A 437 4.97 11.55 7.08
N GLY A 438 6.08 12.20 7.43
CA GLY A 438 6.24 12.94 8.67
C GLY A 438 6.29 12.05 9.91
N THR A 439 5.91 12.62 11.05
CA THR A 439 5.96 11.92 12.35
C THR A 439 4.59 11.83 13.00
N VAL A 440 4.28 10.68 13.59
CA VAL A 440 3.17 10.50 14.52
C VAL A 440 3.75 10.17 15.91
N ILE A 441 3.41 10.96 16.92
CA ILE A 441 3.80 10.72 18.31
C ILE A 441 2.59 10.18 19.06
N LEU A 442 2.74 9.03 19.73
CA LEU A 442 1.67 8.38 20.48
C LEU A 442 1.76 8.74 21.97
N GLU A 443 0.82 9.58 22.42
CA GLU A 443 0.70 10.10 23.78
C GLU A 443 -0.78 10.02 24.25
N GLN A 444 -1.46 8.93 23.89
CA GLN A 444 -2.85 8.64 24.26
C GLN A 444 -2.95 8.49 25.79
N LYS A 445 -3.90 9.22 26.40
CA LYS A 445 -4.11 9.22 27.84
C LYS A 445 -4.90 8.00 28.28
N ALA A 446 -4.52 7.41 29.41
CA ALA A 446 -5.21 6.25 29.94
C ALA A 446 -6.64 6.59 30.41
N LYS A 447 -7.59 5.70 30.11
CA LYS A 447 -8.92 5.65 30.74
C LYS A 447 -9.26 4.19 30.95
N ASN A 448 -9.70 3.83 32.15
CA ASN A 448 -9.95 2.43 32.54
C ASN A 448 -8.72 1.52 32.30
N ASN A 449 -7.51 2.03 32.61
CA ASN A 449 -6.22 1.35 32.39
C ASN A 449 -5.89 1.02 30.93
N ASP A 450 -6.58 1.60 29.96
CA ASP A 450 -6.27 1.45 28.53
C ASP A 450 -5.84 2.79 27.93
N SER A 451 -4.69 2.80 27.28
CA SER A 451 -4.08 3.95 26.58
C SER A 451 -3.69 3.58 25.15
N THR A 452 -4.35 2.59 24.55
CA THR A 452 -4.09 2.16 23.18
C THR A 452 -4.43 3.29 22.20
N ALA A 453 -3.43 3.82 21.52
CA ALA A 453 -3.56 4.97 20.63
C ALA A 453 -4.21 4.61 19.28
N PHE A 454 -4.03 3.38 18.81
CA PHE A 454 -4.69 2.82 17.62
C PHE A 454 -4.82 1.29 17.74
N SER A 455 -5.88 0.73 17.14
CA SER A 455 -6.12 -0.71 17.08
C SER A 455 -5.14 -1.45 16.16
N SER A 456 -4.63 -0.75 15.14
CA SER A 456 -3.56 -1.22 14.25
C SER A 456 -2.76 -0.04 13.68
N ILE A 457 -1.51 -0.31 13.26
CA ILE A 457 -0.62 0.69 12.65
C ILE A 457 0.02 0.10 11.41
N ASN A 458 -0.09 0.79 10.27
CA ASN A 458 0.67 0.52 9.06
C ASN A 458 1.62 1.68 8.77
N ILE A 459 2.92 1.37 8.69
CA ILE A 459 4.00 2.33 8.44
C ILE A 459 4.52 2.13 7.02
N SER A 460 4.38 3.14 6.18
CA SER A 460 4.80 3.14 4.77
C SER A 460 5.48 4.46 4.39
N GLY A 461 6.08 4.51 3.19
CA GLY A 461 6.66 5.75 2.65
C GLY A 461 8.14 5.97 2.98
N GLY A 462 8.80 5.05 3.67
CA GLY A 462 10.27 5.03 3.84
C GLY A 462 10.80 5.92 4.95
N ASN A 463 10.33 7.17 5.02
CA ASN A 463 10.80 8.16 6.00
C ASN A 463 9.76 8.48 7.06
N SER A 464 8.58 7.85 7.02
CA SER A 464 7.56 8.03 8.05
C SER A 464 8.01 7.46 9.40
N ARG A 465 7.59 8.10 10.49
CA ARG A 465 7.97 7.70 11.85
C ARG A 465 6.77 7.66 12.79
N VAL A 466 6.65 6.58 13.54
CA VAL A 466 5.76 6.46 14.69
C VAL A 466 6.61 6.40 15.95
N LYS A 467 6.38 7.29 16.91
CA LYS A 467 7.18 7.39 18.14
C LYS A 467 6.30 7.14 19.37
N LEU A 468 6.74 6.26 20.26
CA LEU A 468 6.06 5.99 21.53
C LEU A 468 6.46 7.05 22.57
N SER A 469 5.50 7.81 23.09
CA SER A 469 5.73 8.73 24.22
C SER A 469 5.22 8.12 25.53
N GLY A 470 4.00 7.58 25.50
CA GLY A 470 3.41 6.85 26.63
C GLY A 470 3.75 5.36 26.66
N ASP A 471 3.36 4.68 27.74
CA ASP A 471 3.36 3.21 27.82
C ASP A 471 2.07 2.65 27.19
N ASN A 472 2.10 1.37 26.78
CA ASN A 472 0.94 0.64 26.25
C ASN A 472 0.17 1.36 25.14
N GLN A 473 0.88 2.10 24.29
CA GLN A 473 0.30 2.92 23.22
C GLN A 473 -0.11 2.11 21.99
N ILE A 474 0.47 0.91 21.83
CA ILE A 474 0.32 0.06 20.66
C ILE A 474 0.02 -1.37 21.07
N ILE A 475 -0.62 -2.10 20.17
CA ILE A 475 -0.63 -3.56 20.18
C ILE A 475 0.49 -4.00 19.22
N PRO A 476 1.65 -4.49 19.72
CA PRO A 476 2.83 -4.73 18.88
C PRO A 476 2.55 -5.61 17.65
N ASP A 477 1.76 -6.67 17.81
CA ASP A 477 1.44 -7.61 16.73
C ASP A 477 0.45 -7.07 15.67
N ASN A 478 -0.10 -5.87 15.89
CA ASN A 478 -0.92 -5.15 14.93
C ASN A 478 -0.14 -3.98 14.29
N VAL A 479 1.17 -3.89 14.53
CA VAL A 479 2.06 -3.00 13.79
C VAL A 479 2.60 -3.73 12.55
N SER A 480 2.49 -3.07 11.41
CA SER A 480 2.95 -3.55 10.12
C SER A 480 3.76 -2.49 9.37
N TRP A 481 4.73 -2.94 8.59
CA TRP A 481 5.51 -2.09 7.68
C TRP A 481 5.16 -2.46 6.25
N GLY A 482 4.55 -1.50 5.55
CA GLY A 482 4.10 -1.63 4.18
C GLY A 482 5.18 -1.26 3.17
N PHE A 483 4.78 -0.61 2.07
CA PHE A 483 5.68 -0.26 0.98
C PHE A 483 6.74 0.75 1.43
N ARG A 484 8.01 0.35 1.28
CA ARG A 484 9.20 1.04 1.79
C ARG A 484 9.26 1.19 3.31
N GLY A 485 8.34 0.59 4.05
CA GLY A 485 8.30 0.65 5.51
C GLY A 485 8.43 2.07 6.08
N GLY A 486 9.29 2.20 7.10
CA GLY A 486 9.47 3.39 7.92
C GLY A 486 9.86 2.99 9.35
N TYR A 487 9.80 3.93 10.29
CA TYR A 487 10.40 3.79 11.61
C TYR A 487 9.34 3.67 12.71
N LEU A 488 9.35 2.57 13.46
CA LEU A 488 8.74 2.50 14.78
C LEU A 488 9.82 2.81 15.82
N ASP A 489 9.71 3.96 16.47
CA ASP A 489 10.59 4.37 17.54
C ASP A 489 10.00 4.02 18.90
N ILE A 490 10.54 2.97 19.53
CA ILE A 490 10.13 2.51 20.85
C ILE A 490 10.61 3.44 21.97
N ASN A 491 11.52 4.37 21.68
CA ASN A 491 11.84 5.54 22.52
C ASN A 491 11.97 5.23 24.04
N GLY A 492 12.86 4.30 24.39
CA GLY A 492 13.13 3.92 25.78
C GLY A 492 12.09 3.00 26.41
N LYS A 493 11.08 2.55 25.66
CA LYS A 493 10.07 1.58 26.11
C LYS A 493 10.52 0.15 25.82
N ASN A 494 10.18 -0.77 26.72
CA ASN A 494 10.29 -2.20 26.45
C ASN A 494 9.12 -2.64 25.58
N THR A 495 9.36 -3.56 24.65
CA THR A 495 8.32 -4.00 23.71
C THR A 495 8.51 -5.47 23.36
N GLU A 496 7.41 -6.22 23.33
CA GLU A 496 7.40 -7.63 22.96
C GLU A 496 6.57 -7.83 21.70
N PHE A 497 7.14 -8.51 20.70
CA PHE A 497 6.46 -8.94 19.49
C PHE A 497 6.40 -10.45 19.43
N SER A 498 5.23 -10.99 19.07
CA SER A 498 5.08 -12.38 18.67
C SER A 498 5.10 -12.59 17.15
N ARG A 499 4.98 -11.50 16.39
CA ARG A 499 5.20 -11.47 14.94
C ARG A 499 5.69 -10.11 14.49
N LEU A 500 6.51 -10.11 13.43
CA LEU A 500 6.95 -8.90 12.75
C LEU A 500 6.39 -8.88 11.33
N GLN A 501 5.44 -7.99 11.07
CA GLN A 501 4.79 -7.85 9.76
C GLN A 501 5.57 -6.86 8.88
N ALA A 502 6.80 -7.20 8.51
CA ALA A 502 7.68 -6.37 7.70
C ALA A 502 7.77 -6.88 6.25
N VAL A 503 7.34 -6.05 5.30
CA VAL A 503 7.27 -6.43 3.89
C VAL A 503 8.61 -6.31 3.15
N ASP A 504 9.39 -5.29 3.46
CA ASP A 504 10.66 -4.99 2.80
C ASP A 504 11.70 -4.43 3.78
N TYR A 505 12.89 -4.12 3.25
CA TYR A 505 14.04 -3.63 4.01
C TYR A 505 13.82 -2.24 4.65
N GLY A 506 12.83 -1.48 4.18
CA GLY A 506 12.51 -0.17 4.73
C GLY A 506 11.91 -0.22 6.14
N ALA A 507 11.44 -1.38 6.58
CA ALA A 507 10.97 -1.58 7.94
C ALA A 507 12.09 -1.35 8.97
N ALA A 508 11.82 -0.56 10.00
CA ALA A 508 12.77 -0.31 11.08
C ALA A 508 12.07 -0.25 12.44
N ILE A 509 12.62 -0.97 13.41
CA ILE A 509 12.37 -0.73 14.84
C ILE A 509 13.62 -0.02 15.37
N ILE A 510 13.42 1.16 15.96
CA ILE A 510 14.51 1.99 16.47
C ILE A 510 14.27 2.36 17.93
N ASN A 511 15.34 2.64 18.64
CA ASN A 511 15.27 3.37 19.90
C ASN A 511 16.07 4.67 19.78
N SER A 512 15.39 5.80 19.76
CA SER A 512 16.03 7.12 19.74
C SER A 512 16.29 7.72 21.13
N SER A 513 15.82 7.07 22.20
CA SER A 513 16.06 7.51 23.57
C SER A 513 17.50 7.19 24.01
N THR A 514 18.01 7.97 24.97
CA THR A 514 19.24 7.64 25.69
C THR A 514 19.06 6.42 26.59
N GLU A 515 17.84 6.22 27.10
CA GLU A 515 17.47 5.06 27.91
C GLU A 515 17.46 3.79 27.06
N LYS A 516 18.04 2.72 27.59
CA LYS A 516 18.11 1.44 26.90
C LYS A 516 16.75 0.74 26.92
N SER A 517 16.28 0.28 25.76
CA SER A 517 15.06 -0.53 25.61
C SER A 517 15.36 -2.02 25.55
N LEU A 518 14.46 -2.86 26.07
CA LEU A 518 14.43 -4.30 25.82
C LEU A 518 13.40 -4.63 24.74
N LEU A 519 13.85 -5.20 23.62
CA LEU A 519 13.01 -5.73 22.54
C LEU A 519 12.97 -7.25 22.62
N THR A 520 11.81 -7.81 22.98
CA THR A 520 11.60 -9.26 23.04
C THR A 520 10.90 -9.75 21.78
N LEU A 521 11.49 -10.72 21.09
CA LEU A 521 10.93 -11.35 19.89
C LEU A 521 10.48 -12.78 20.23
N ASN A 522 9.31 -12.89 20.86
CA ASN A 522 8.68 -14.14 21.26
C ASN A 522 7.86 -14.74 20.10
N LEU A 523 8.56 -15.03 19.00
CA LEU A 523 7.94 -15.28 17.70
C LEU A 523 7.14 -16.59 17.69
N SER A 524 5.89 -16.53 17.24
CA SER A 524 5.03 -17.70 17.08
C SER A 524 4.33 -17.68 15.71
N PRO A 525 4.21 -18.80 14.98
CA PRO A 525 3.57 -18.80 13.66
C PRO A 525 2.04 -18.70 13.79
N LEU A 526 1.52 -19.05 14.98
CA LEU A 526 0.11 -19.04 15.34
C LEU A 526 0.00 -18.68 16.82
N LYS A 527 -0.90 -17.78 17.19
CA LYS A 527 -1.28 -17.61 18.60
C LYS A 527 -2.34 -18.62 18.97
N LYS A 528 -2.21 -19.25 20.14
CA LYS A 528 -3.19 -20.22 20.65
C LYS A 528 -4.62 -19.65 20.67
N ASP A 529 -4.76 -18.36 20.95
CA ASP A 529 -6.04 -17.66 21.04
C ASP A 529 -6.65 -17.34 19.66
N GLU A 530 -5.83 -17.22 18.62
CA GLU A 530 -6.27 -17.02 17.23
C GLU A 530 -6.68 -18.34 16.54
N ILE A 531 -6.36 -19.51 17.12
CA ILE A 531 -6.69 -20.80 16.54
C ILE A 531 -8.19 -21.10 16.74
N ALA A 532 -8.96 -20.96 15.67
CA ALA A 532 -10.32 -21.47 15.61
C ALA A 532 -10.33 -23.01 15.55
N VAL A 533 -11.13 -23.62 16.43
CA VAL A 533 -11.39 -25.07 16.45
C VAL A 533 -12.88 -25.28 16.23
N SER A 534 -13.24 -25.66 15.01
CA SER A 534 -14.60 -26.11 14.72
C SER A 534 -14.79 -27.55 15.20
N VAL A 535 -15.80 -27.79 16.03
CA VAL A 535 -16.17 -29.15 16.48
C VAL A 535 -17.22 -29.73 15.53
N LYS A 536 -16.83 -30.75 14.76
CA LYS A 536 -17.71 -31.42 13.81
C LYS A 536 -18.43 -32.59 14.46
N ALA A 537 -19.72 -32.77 14.19
CA ALA A 537 -20.42 -33.99 14.61
C ALA A 537 -20.14 -35.11 13.60
N LEU A 538 -19.89 -36.33 14.07
CA LEU A 538 -19.94 -37.51 13.22
C LEU A 538 -21.41 -37.85 12.95
N ASP A 539 -21.86 -37.61 11.72
CA ASP A 539 -23.21 -37.93 11.27
C ASP A 539 -23.39 -39.43 11.00
N MET A 540 -24.63 -39.86 10.79
CA MET A 540 -24.94 -41.29 10.57
C MET A 540 -24.22 -41.88 9.36
N ASN A 541 -23.93 -41.08 8.33
CA ASN A 541 -23.19 -41.55 7.17
C ASN A 541 -21.73 -41.88 7.54
N ALA A 542 -21.07 -40.97 8.26
CA ALA A 542 -19.75 -41.20 8.83
C ALA A 542 -19.73 -42.41 9.79
N ILE A 543 -20.83 -42.62 10.56
CA ILE A 543 -20.95 -43.76 11.46
C ILE A 543 -20.92 -45.09 10.70
N PHE A 544 -21.71 -45.24 9.63
CA PHE A 544 -21.85 -46.52 8.93
C PHE A 544 -20.82 -46.74 7.82
N HIS A 545 -20.42 -45.69 7.10
CA HIS A 545 -19.64 -45.80 5.86
C HIS A 545 -18.26 -45.13 5.93
N GLY A 546 -17.96 -44.39 7.01
CA GLY A 546 -16.75 -43.57 7.11
C GLY A 546 -16.87 -42.29 6.28
N GLY A 547 -15.75 -41.59 6.07
CA GLY A 547 -15.82 -40.29 5.41
C GLY A 547 -14.49 -39.61 5.16
N TYR A 548 -14.60 -38.34 4.80
CA TYR A 548 -13.47 -37.44 4.55
C TYR A 548 -13.52 -36.23 5.48
N GLY A 549 -12.35 -35.73 5.85
CA GLY A 549 -12.19 -34.56 6.70
C GLY A 549 -10.84 -33.89 6.54
N THR A 550 -10.60 -32.83 7.30
CA THR A 550 -9.29 -32.17 7.34
C THR A 550 -8.49 -32.73 8.51
N THR A 551 -7.24 -33.12 8.27
CA THR A 551 -6.31 -33.48 9.35
C THR A 551 -6.21 -32.32 10.36
N GLY A 552 -6.32 -32.65 11.65
CA GLY A 552 -6.33 -31.70 12.76
C GLY A 552 -7.70 -31.17 13.16
N ASP A 553 -8.78 -31.51 12.43
CA ASP A 553 -10.14 -31.15 12.84
C ASP A 553 -10.61 -31.98 14.04
N LEU A 554 -11.35 -31.32 14.94
CA LEU A 554 -11.94 -31.93 16.12
C LEU A 554 -13.35 -32.44 15.80
N TYR A 555 -13.61 -33.70 16.11
CA TYR A 555 -14.90 -34.34 15.94
C TYR A 555 -15.49 -34.74 17.29
N LYS A 556 -16.82 -34.73 17.38
CA LYS A 556 -17.59 -35.24 18.52
C LYS A 556 -18.53 -36.37 18.10
N THR A 557 -18.74 -37.32 19.00
CA THR A 557 -19.72 -38.41 18.84
C THR A 557 -20.38 -38.76 20.17
N THR A 558 -21.64 -39.17 20.11
CA THR A 558 -22.41 -39.76 21.22
C THR A 558 -22.79 -41.22 20.94
N PHE A 559 -22.26 -41.81 19.86
CA PHE A 559 -22.67 -43.13 19.38
C PHE A 559 -22.37 -44.26 20.40
N TYR A 560 -21.29 -44.12 21.17
CA TYR A 560 -20.87 -45.09 22.18
C TYR A 560 -21.22 -44.68 23.63
N GLY A 561 -22.15 -43.73 23.81
CA GLY A 561 -22.57 -43.23 25.12
C GLY A 561 -22.25 -41.76 25.33
N PRO A 562 -21.54 -41.36 26.41
CA PRO A 562 -21.25 -39.96 26.69
C PRO A 562 -20.46 -39.32 25.55
N THR A 563 -20.58 -37.99 25.41
CA THR A 563 -19.90 -37.26 24.34
C THR A 563 -18.39 -37.47 24.42
N GLN A 564 -17.81 -37.94 23.33
CA GLN A 564 -16.37 -38.17 23.16
C GLN A 564 -15.84 -37.30 22.04
N TYR A 565 -14.62 -36.80 22.21
CA TYR A 565 -13.94 -35.96 21.23
C TYR A 565 -12.72 -36.66 20.64
N TYR A 566 -12.53 -36.49 19.33
CA TYR A 566 -11.44 -37.11 18.58
C TYR A 566 -10.84 -36.14 17.57
N LEU A 567 -9.52 -36.14 17.44
CA LEU A 567 -8.79 -35.42 16.40
C LEU A 567 -8.55 -36.33 15.20
N LEU A 568 -8.89 -35.84 14.01
CA LEU A 568 -8.64 -36.57 12.77
C LEU A 568 -7.17 -36.45 12.36
N LYS A 569 -6.47 -37.56 12.13
CA LYS A 569 -5.04 -37.58 11.75
C LYS A 569 -4.81 -37.68 10.25
N LYS A 570 -5.80 -38.14 9.48
CA LYS A 570 -5.68 -38.28 8.01
C LYS A 570 -6.98 -37.90 7.29
N PRO A 571 -6.93 -37.45 6.02
CA PRO A 571 -8.11 -36.91 5.34
C PRO A 571 -9.24 -37.90 5.08
N LYS A 572 -9.01 -39.21 5.21
CA LYS A 572 -10.01 -40.27 4.98
C LYS A 572 -10.04 -41.20 6.19
N PHE A 573 -11.22 -41.48 6.73
CA PHE A 573 -11.39 -42.39 7.87
C PHE A 573 -12.44 -43.45 7.57
N GLY A 574 -12.29 -44.63 8.18
CA GLY A 574 -13.20 -45.75 8.01
C GLY A 574 -14.51 -45.59 8.79
N SER A 575 -15.42 -46.55 8.62
CA SER A 575 -16.68 -46.64 9.35
C SER A 575 -16.43 -46.66 10.87
N VAL A 576 -17.09 -45.74 11.60
CA VAL A 576 -17.01 -45.70 13.07
C VAL A 576 -17.56 -46.98 13.66
N LEU A 577 -18.69 -47.49 13.13
CA LEU A 577 -19.29 -48.76 13.56
C LEU A 577 -18.31 -49.92 13.44
N MET A 578 -17.47 -49.94 12.40
CA MET A 578 -16.44 -50.95 12.17
C MET A 578 -15.13 -50.67 12.93
N GLY A 579 -15.14 -49.82 13.94
CA GLY A 579 -14.03 -49.60 14.87
C GLY A 579 -13.01 -48.54 14.45
N SER A 580 -13.33 -47.68 13.47
CA SER A 580 -12.43 -46.62 12.99
C SER A 580 -11.88 -45.72 14.10
N LEU A 581 -12.68 -45.36 15.11
CA LEU A 581 -12.23 -44.52 16.25
C LEU A 581 -11.13 -45.16 17.11
N LYS A 582 -10.96 -46.49 17.06
CA LYS A 582 -9.87 -47.20 17.75
C LYS A 582 -8.57 -47.22 16.93
N ASN A 583 -8.62 -46.83 15.65
CA ASN A 583 -7.46 -46.81 14.78
C ASN A 583 -6.65 -45.53 14.99
N THR A 584 -5.53 -45.65 15.71
CA THR A 584 -4.64 -44.54 16.08
C THR A 584 -3.87 -43.90 14.92
N SER A 585 -3.95 -44.50 13.72
CA SER A 585 -3.49 -43.89 12.47
C SER A 585 -4.51 -42.91 11.88
N GLU A 586 -5.79 -43.04 12.23
CA GLU A 586 -6.88 -42.18 11.72
C GLU A 586 -7.34 -41.18 12.77
N TRP A 587 -7.41 -41.58 14.03
CA TRP A 587 -7.94 -40.77 15.12
C TRP A 587 -7.00 -40.69 16.31
N GLN A 588 -7.02 -39.56 16.99
CA GLN A 588 -6.44 -39.38 18.32
C GLN A 588 -7.57 -39.01 19.28
N PHE A 589 -7.74 -39.79 20.34
CA PHE A 589 -8.72 -39.46 21.37
C PHE A 589 -8.32 -38.18 22.11
N ALA A 590 -9.27 -37.24 22.23
CA ALA A 590 -9.06 -35.91 22.80
C ALA A 590 -9.80 -35.72 24.15
N GLY A 591 -10.44 -36.78 24.67
CA GLY A 591 -11.12 -36.76 25.96
C GLY A 591 -12.65 -36.64 25.85
N THR A 592 -13.28 -36.44 27.00
CA THR A 592 -14.74 -36.24 27.15
C THR A 592 -15.11 -34.81 27.54
N ASP A 593 -14.12 -34.00 27.93
CA ASP A 593 -14.30 -32.57 28.20
C ASP A 593 -14.01 -31.74 26.94
N LEU A 594 -14.90 -30.81 26.63
CA LEU A 594 -14.79 -29.99 25.42
C LEU A 594 -13.58 -29.04 25.48
N ASN A 595 -13.32 -28.41 26.62
CA ASN A 595 -12.25 -27.43 26.76
C ASN A 595 -10.89 -28.10 26.62
N GLN A 596 -10.68 -29.25 27.26
CA GLN A 596 -9.47 -30.07 27.11
C GLN A 596 -9.27 -30.53 25.66
N ALA A 597 -10.34 -30.97 25.00
CA ALA A 597 -10.27 -31.43 23.62
C ALA A 597 -9.93 -30.28 22.64
N VAL A 598 -10.52 -29.10 22.86
CA VAL A 598 -10.19 -27.88 22.11
C VAL A 598 -8.76 -27.45 22.35
N ASP A 599 -8.28 -27.47 23.60
CA ASP A 599 -6.90 -27.16 23.93
C ASP A 599 -5.90 -28.11 23.26
N MET A 600 -6.19 -29.41 23.25
CA MET A 600 -5.39 -30.41 22.55
C MET A 600 -5.38 -30.15 21.03
N ALA A 601 -6.52 -29.76 20.45
CA ALA A 601 -6.62 -29.40 19.04
C ALA A 601 -5.76 -28.17 18.70
N LYS A 602 -5.82 -27.14 19.54
CA LYS A 602 -5.01 -25.92 19.40
C LYS A 602 -3.52 -26.23 19.50
N ASN A 603 -3.10 -27.00 20.51
CA ASN A 603 -1.70 -27.39 20.69
C ASN A 603 -1.18 -28.20 19.50
N ASN A 604 -1.95 -29.16 18.97
CA ASN A 604 -1.55 -29.91 17.77
C ASN A 604 -1.39 -29.00 16.54
N LYS A 605 -2.24 -27.99 16.36
CA LYS A 605 -2.09 -27.00 15.29
C LYS A 605 -0.84 -26.13 15.49
N LEU A 606 -0.52 -25.74 16.72
CA LEU A 606 0.73 -25.03 17.04
C LEU A 606 1.95 -25.88 16.67
N THR A 607 2.05 -27.11 17.19
CA THR A 607 3.20 -28.00 16.96
C THR A 607 3.38 -28.35 15.48
N SER A 608 2.29 -28.57 14.75
CA SER A 608 2.38 -28.84 13.30
C SER A 608 2.76 -27.62 12.46
N SER A 609 2.57 -26.40 13.00
CA SER A 609 2.94 -25.14 12.33
C SER A 609 4.33 -24.64 12.76
N ALA A 610 4.90 -25.16 13.84
CA ALA A 610 6.18 -24.77 14.43
C ALA A 610 7.42 -25.06 13.55
N GLN A 611 7.27 -25.68 12.38
CA GLN A 611 8.39 -25.91 11.44
C GLN A 611 8.79 -24.67 10.61
N ALA A 612 8.27 -23.48 10.91
CA ALA A 612 8.58 -22.26 10.18
C ALA A 612 9.85 -21.60 10.72
N SER A 613 10.90 -21.53 9.92
CA SER A 613 11.97 -20.54 10.13
C SER A 613 11.40 -19.13 10.00
N TYR A 614 11.71 -18.23 10.93
CA TYR A 614 11.31 -16.82 10.85
C TYR A 614 12.30 -16.01 10.03
N LEU A 615 11.78 -15.03 9.29
CA LEU A 615 12.59 -14.09 8.54
C LEU A 615 12.11 -12.68 8.85
N TYR A 616 13.03 -11.81 9.22
CA TYR A 616 12.80 -10.38 9.36
C TYR A 616 13.62 -9.64 8.29
N HIS A 617 12.93 -8.87 7.46
CA HIS A 617 13.55 -8.14 6.35
C HIS A 617 14.11 -6.78 6.76
N GLY A 618 13.67 -6.24 7.89
CA GLY A 618 13.94 -4.86 8.30
C GLY A 618 15.22 -4.68 9.11
N LYS A 619 15.26 -3.56 9.83
CA LYS A 619 16.39 -3.08 10.62
C LYS A 619 16.01 -2.96 12.09
N LEU A 620 16.95 -3.31 12.98
CA LEU A 620 16.87 -3.05 14.42
C LEU A 620 18.03 -2.12 14.78
N LEU A 621 17.73 -0.90 15.24
CA LEU A 621 18.74 0.17 15.38
C LEU A 621 18.62 0.93 16.71
N GLY A 622 19.74 1.46 17.22
CA GLY A 622 19.77 2.29 18.43
C GLY A 622 20.08 1.52 19.71
N ASN A 623 19.92 2.17 20.86
CA ASN A 623 20.29 1.62 22.17
C ASN A 623 19.25 0.61 22.67
N MET A 624 19.29 -0.63 22.17
CA MET A 624 18.37 -1.68 22.59
C MET A 624 19.07 -3.02 22.77
N ASP A 625 18.64 -3.78 23.78
CA ASP A 625 18.94 -5.21 23.89
C ASP A 625 17.83 -5.98 23.18
N ILE A 626 18.21 -7.02 22.43
CA ILE A 626 17.28 -7.86 21.68
C ILE A 626 17.32 -9.26 22.26
N VAL A 627 16.17 -9.75 22.73
CA VAL A 627 16.02 -11.11 23.27
C VAL A 627 15.15 -11.92 22.34
N ILE A 628 15.65 -13.08 21.92
CA ILE A 628 14.93 -14.07 21.13
C ILE A 628 14.86 -15.35 21.97
N PRO A 629 13.74 -15.60 22.68
CA PRO A 629 13.58 -16.82 23.46
C PRO A 629 13.61 -18.09 22.58
N GLU A 630 13.83 -19.24 23.20
CA GLU A 630 13.76 -20.53 22.51
C GLU A 630 12.34 -20.79 22.00
N LEU A 631 12.22 -21.19 20.74
CA LEU A 631 10.97 -21.33 19.97
C LEU A 631 10.18 -22.60 20.31
#